data_AF-A0A2A9F5Z5-F1
#
_entry.id   AF-A0A2A9F5Z5-F1
#
_cell.length_a   1.000
_cell.length_b   1.000
_cell.length_c   1.000
_cell.angle_alpha   90.00
_cell.angle_beta   90.00
_cell.angle_gamma   90.00
#
_symmetry.space_group_name_H-M   'P 1'
#
loop_
_entity.id
_entity.type
_entity.pdbx_description
1 polymer ?
#
loop_
_entity_poly.entity_id
_entity_poly.type
_entity_poly.pdbx_seq_one_letter_code
_entity_poly.pdbx_strand_id
1 'polypeptide(L)'
;MSAFDFYKGVTDDEHTSKDFSESTKLKEVRAALQSSGFMPADAPNGPQYRFLNQYATKEEISKNKAIIEQNLEDDVSLKKAIVPSRNTVILTDIKGKLPDLVGTSTEWLQDRKLKVRVRLNTTDPEAKKQNDKVGAMTPLVLSNVHPTTDTPGLYENVCVVVADSVVDFDIKAYGGAGFGFKVQQGKGTMIVDDLYSVVTDKAEMGKEHMTVLHRYQSEQKTIQIARADTQTLPDHDKVAFSTVTFATRTVHSYEMNGQSYKYDDDFSYVGGGKFFGGISGGGIIHGGPIKGPDSKETFGGIDNVQVDPWDKASGSVTVYFFVFKDEQSAKVITGAYNPPPEQTWE
;
A
#
# COMPACT_ATOMS: atom_id res chain seq x y z
N MET A 1 -22.19 -23.53 -10.37
CA MET A 1 -21.62 -23.33 -9.02
C MET A 1 -20.13 -23.18 -9.22
N SER A 2 -19.50 -22.26 -8.49
CA SER A 2 -18.06 -22.05 -8.56
C SER A 2 -17.45 -22.61 -7.28
N ALA A 3 -16.30 -23.26 -7.40
CA ALA A 3 -15.50 -23.68 -6.26
C ALA A 3 -14.81 -22.46 -5.68
N PHE A 4 -15.13 -22.11 -4.43
CA PHE A 4 -14.45 -21.05 -3.69
C PHE A 4 -13.51 -21.66 -2.67
N ASP A 5 -12.30 -21.10 -2.56
CA ASP A 5 -11.37 -21.48 -1.52
C ASP A 5 -11.60 -20.62 -0.28
N PHE A 6 -11.90 -21.28 0.83
CA PHE A 6 -12.11 -20.67 2.13
C PHE A 6 -10.85 -20.83 2.97
N TYR A 7 -10.44 -19.75 3.58
CA TYR A 7 -9.23 -19.69 4.38
C TYR A 7 -9.51 -19.14 5.76
N LYS A 8 -8.79 -19.64 6.77
CA LYS A 8 -8.77 -19.06 8.12
C LYS A 8 -7.37 -18.52 8.40
N GLY A 9 -7.29 -17.27 8.86
CA GLY A 9 -6.09 -16.52 9.31
C GLY A 9 -4.71 -17.21 9.54
N VAL A 10 -3.67 -16.37 9.45
CA VAL A 10 -2.23 -16.51 9.77
C VAL A 10 -1.40 -17.68 9.23
N THR A 11 -1.91 -18.90 9.08
CA THR A 11 -1.08 -20.04 8.61
C THR A 11 -1.57 -20.60 7.28
N ASP A 12 -0.62 -20.79 6.34
CA ASP A 12 -0.83 -21.20 4.95
C ASP A 12 -1.63 -22.52 4.78
N ASP A 13 -1.74 -23.32 5.84
CA ASP A 13 -2.23 -24.70 5.76
C ASP A 13 -3.74 -24.86 6.05
N GLU A 14 -4.45 -23.86 6.59
CA GLU A 14 -5.87 -23.98 6.94
C GLU A 14 -6.81 -23.45 5.84
N HIS A 15 -7.03 -24.26 4.81
CA HIS A 15 -8.00 -23.97 3.76
C HIS A 15 -8.93 -25.14 3.43
N THR A 16 -10.07 -24.82 2.82
CA THR A 16 -10.99 -25.79 2.23
C THR A 16 -11.64 -25.21 0.98
N SER A 17 -11.81 -26.03 -0.05
CA SER A 17 -12.59 -25.64 -1.24
C SER A 17 -14.03 -26.12 -1.10
N LYS A 18 -15.01 -25.27 -1.43
CA LYS A 18 -16.43 -25.65 -1.49
C LYS A 18 -17.17 -24.94 -2.61
N ASP A 19 -18.14 -25.65 -3.17
CA ASP A 19 -18.99 -25.13 -4.23
C ASP A 19 -20.16 -24.32 -3.65
N PHE A 20 -20.25 -23.06 -4.08
CA PHE A 20 -21.39 -22.20 -3.77
C PHE A 20 -21.82 -21.40 -5.00
N SER A 21 -22.96 -20.72 -4.89
CA SER A 21 -23.30 -19.59 -5.75
C SER A 21 -22.84 -18.29 -5.08
N GLU A 22 -22.41 -17.28 -5.85
CA GLU A 22 -22.13 -15.94 -5.29
C GLU A 22 -23.35 -15.33 -4.57
N SER A 23 -24.55 -15.76 -4.96
CA SER A 23 -25.82 -15.34 -4.35
C SER A 23 -26.16 -16.08 -3.04
N THR A 24 -25.46 -17.16 -2.70
CA THR A 24 -25.68 -17.92 -1.46
C THR A 24 -25.47 -17.01 -0.26
N LYS A 25 -26.36 -17.08 0.74
CA LYS A 25 -26.26 -16.28 1.95
C LYS A 25 -25.10 -16.74 2.83
N LEU A 26 -24.39 -15.80 3.46
CA LEU A 26 -23.24 -16.13 4.29
C LEU A 26 -23.61 -17.04 5.46
N LYS A 27 -24.83 -16.96 5.98
CA LYS A 27 -25.34 -17.88 7.01
C LYS A 27 -25.32 -19.34 6.55
N GLU A 28 -25.71 -19.59 5.30
CA GLU A 28 -25.73 -20.92 4.70
C GLU A 28 -24.30 -21.42 4.46
N VAL A 29 -23.42 -20.54 3.99
CA VAL A 29 -21.99 -20.83 3.84
C VAL A 29 -21.35 -21.18 5.19
N ARG A 30 -21.62 -20.41 6.25
CA ARG A 30 -21.16 -20.69 7.61
C ARG A 30 -21.63 -22.06 8.09
N ALA A 31 -22.92 -22.36 7.97
CA ALA A 31 -23.48 -23.65 8.40
C ALA A 31 -22.81 -24.83 7.68
N ALA A 32 -22.56 -24.68 6.39
CA ALA A 32 -21.84 -25.68 5.60
C ALA A 32 -20.38 -25.84 6.05
N LEU A 33 -19.65 -24.75 6.31
CA LEU A 33 -18.27 -24.79 6.81
C LEU A 33 -18.17 -25.40 8.22
N GLN A 34 -19.16 -25.13 9.08
CA GLN A 34 -19.28 -25.72 10.40
C GLN A 34 -19.57 -27.22 10.35
N SER A 35 -20.47 -27.63 9.45
CA SER A 35 -20.81 -29.05 9.27
C SER A 35 -19.65 -29.88 8.73
N SER A 36 -18.73 -29.27 7.97
CA SER A 36 -17.47 -29.94 7.57
C SER A 36 -16.39 -29.95 8.65
N GLY A 37 -16.63 -29.34 9.82
CA GLY A 37 -15.59 -29.20 10.85
C GLY A 37 -14.47 -28.23 10.47
N PHE A 38 -14.59 -27.53 9.35
CA PHE A 38 -13.65 -26.47 8.98
C PHE A 38 -13.78 -25.35 10.00
N MET A 39 -14.96 -24.74 10.14
CA MET A 39 -15.17 -23.66 11.10
C MET A 39 -15.79 -24.18 12.40
N PRO A 40 -15.25 -23.88 13.59
CA PRO A 40 -15.96 -24.18 14.84
C PRO A 40 -17.22 -23.30 14.99
N ALA A 41 -18.15 -23.76 15.84
CA ALA A 41 -19.22 -22.91 16.32
C ALA A 41 -18.66 -21.86 17.29
N ASP A 42 -19.28 -20.68 17.30
CA ASP A 42 -18.90 -19.61 18.23
C ASP A 42 -19.05 -20.09 19.68
N ALA A 43 -17.95 -20.03 20.44
CA ALA A 43 -17.93 -20.33 21.86
C ALA A 43 -17.41 -19.11 22.66
N PRO A 44 -17.84 -18.92 23.93
CA PRO A 44 -17.40 -17.80 24.74
C PRO A 44 -15.88 -17.67 24.86
N ASN A 45 -15.17 -18.80 24.95
CA ASN A 45 -13.72 -18.89 25.10
C ASN A 45 -13.03 -19.55 23.89
N GLY A 46 -13.73 -19.69 22.77
CA GLY A 46 -13.21 -20.28 21.54
C GLY A 46 -13.00 -19.23 20.45
N PRO A 47 -12.36 -19.62 19.33
CA PRO A 47 -12.21 -18.75 18.17
C PRO A 47 -13.58 -18.33 17.63
N GLN A 48 -13.67 -17.11 17.14
CA GLN A 48 -14.88 -16.52 16.56
C GLN A 48 -14.58 -16.07 15.13
N TYR A 49 -14.68 -17.01 14.21
CA TYR A 49 -14.42 -16.72 12.80
C TYR A 49 -15.53 -15.85 12.20
N ARG A 50 -15.14 -14.83 11.43
CA ARG A 50 -16.03 -13.93 10.69
C ARG A 50 -15.56 -13.77 9.25
N PHE A 51 -16.50 -13.56 8.34
CA PHE A 51 -16.19 -13.22 6.95
C PHE A 51 -15.70 -11.78 6.85
N LEU A 52 -14.75 -11.54 5.94
CA LEU A 52 -14.32 -10.20 5.59
C LEU A 52 -15.19 -9.62 4.48
N ASN A 53 -15.51 -8.33 4.60
CA ASN A 53 -16.28 -7.59 3.59
C ASN A 53 -15.32 -6.94 2.58
N GLN A 54 -15.18 -7.54 1.41
CA GLN A 54 -14.24 -7.11 0.37
C GLN A 54 -14.72 -5.87 -0.42
N TYR A 55 -15.97 -5.44 -0.20
CA TYR A 55 -16.60 -4.33 -0.91
C TYR A 55 -17.03 -3.20 0.02
N ALA A 56 -16.47 -3.12 1.23
CA ALA A 56 -16.75 -2.02 2.13
C ALA A 56 -16.23 -0.71 1.50
N THR A 57 -17.09 0.30 1.35
CA THR A 57 -16.69 1.62 0.85
C THR A 57 -16.08 2.48 1.95
N LYS A 58 -15.24 3.48 1.62
CA LYS A 58 -14.59 4.37 2.63
C LYS A 58 -15.58 4.94 3.67
N GLU A 59 -16.81 5.21 3.27
CA GLU A 59 -17.88 5.74 4.13
C GLU A 59 -18.47 4.67 5.06
N GLU A 60 -18.63 3.44 4.58
CA GLU A 60 -19.14 2.29 5.34
C GLU A 60 -18.09 1.70 6.29
N ILE A 61 -16.81 1.81 5.96
CA ILE A 61 -15.69 1.23 6.70
C ILE A 61 -15.48 1.92 8.07
N SER A 62 -15.83 3.21 8.22
CA SER A 62 -15.69 3.96 9.49
C SER A 62 -16.54 3.44 10.67
N LYS A 63 -17.34 2.37 10.47
CA LYS A 63 -18.32 1.84 11.43
C LYS A 63 -18.24 0.32 11.66
N ASN A 64 -17.06 -0.28 11.77
CA ASN A 64 -16.89 -1.71 12.08
C ASN A 64 -17.43 -2.69 11.01
N LYS A 65 -17.46 -2.30 9.72
CA LYS A 65 -18.04 -3.12 8.62
C LYS A 65 -17.04 -3.87 7.74
N ALA A 66 -15.74 -3.81 8.05
CA ALA A 66 -14.73 -4.63 7.37
C ALA A 66 -14.90 -6.12 7.71
N ILE A 67 -15.47 -6.38 8.89
CA ILE A 67 -15.89 -7.69 9.35
C ILE A 67 -17.41 -7.76 9.17
N ILE A 68 -17.89 -8.85 8.58
CA ILE A 68 -19.32 -9.11 8.48
C ILE A 68 -19.75 -9.74 9.80
N GLU A 69 -20.45 -8.95 10.62
CA GLU A 69 -21.04 -9.42 11.87
C GLU A 69 -21.99 -10.58 11.63
N GLN A 70 -22.01 -11.54 12.56
CA GLN A 70 -22.77 -12.78 12.40
C GLN A 70 -24.28 -12.52 12.19
N ASN A 71 -24.83 -11.48 12.82
CA ASN A 71 -26.24 -11.10 12.66
C ASN A 71 -26.57 -10.53 11.27
N LEU A 72 -25.58 -10.14 10.46
CA LEU A 72 -25.76 -9.64 9.10
C LEU A 72 -25.68 -10.75 8.04
N GLU A 73 -25.23 -11.95 8.41
CA GLU A 73 -24.98 -13.04 7.45
C GLU A 73 -26.25 -13.61 6.80
N ASP A 74 -27.42 -13.35 7.38
CA ASP A 74 -28.72 -13.68 6.81
C ASP A 74 -29.06 -12.78 5.60
N ASP A 75 -28.55 -11.54 5.62
CA ASP A 75 -28.86 -10.51 4.63
C ASP A 75 -27.77 -10.39 3.57
N VAL A 76 -26.52 -10.74 3.91
CA VAL A 76 -25.36 -10.62 3.03
C VAL A 76 -25.11 -11.91 2.23
N SER A 77 -24.87 -11.76 0.92
CA SER A 77 -24.48 -12.88 0.05
C SER A 77 -22.96 -13.06 -0.01
N LEU A 78 -22.53 -14.26 -0.39
CA LEU A 78 -21.13 -14.65 -0.58
C LEU A 78 -20.37 -13.66 -1.46
N LYS A 79 -21.03 -13.10 -2.47
CA LYS A 79 -20.50 -12.04 -3.34
C LYS A 79 -19.76 -10.94 -2.60
N LYS A 80 -20.24 -10.52 -1.42
CA LYS A 80 -19.61 -9.44 -0.64
C LYS A 80 -18.30 -9.84 0.05
N ALA A 81 -18.04 -11.14 0.20
CA ALA A 81 -16.87 -11.68 0.89
C ALA A 81 -15.81 -12.30 -0.04
N ILE A 82 -16.09 -12.38 -1.34
CA ILE A 82 -15.15 -12.91 -2.33
C ILE A 82 -14.06 -11.89 -2.63
N VAL A 83 -12.80 -12.33 -2.60
CA VAL A 83 -11.67 -11.64 -3.21
C VAL A 83 -11.70 -11.94 -4.72
N PRO A 84 -12.13 -11.00 -5.58
CA PRO A 84 -12.52 -11.32 -6.95
C PRO A 84 -11.36 -11.85 -7.81
N SER A 85 -10.14 -11.39 -7.55
CA SER A 85 -8.95 -11.79 -8.30
C SER A 85 -8.53 -13.25 -8.07
N ARG A 86 -9.04 -13.91 -7.03
CA ARG A 86 -8.60 -15.26 -6.65
C ARG A 86 -9.73 -16.25 -6.41
N ASN A 87 -10.98 -15.80 -6.48
CA ASN A 87 -12.13 -16.63 -6.12
C ASN A 87 -12.04 -17.22 -4.69
N THR A 88 -11.47 -16.43 -3.77
CA THR A 88 -11.22 -16.85 -2.37
C THR A 88 -12.08 -16.09 -1.39
N VAL A 89 -12.31 -16.68 -0.22
CA VAL A 89 -13.05 -16.07 0.90
C VAL A 89 -12.21 -16.22 2.16
N ILE A 90 -11.95 -15.09 2.82
CA ILE A 90 -11.09 -15.04 4.00
C ILE A 90 -11.96 -14.95 5.26
N LEU A 91 -11.66 -15.83 6.22
CA LEU A 91 -12.20 -15.83 7.56
C LEU A 91 -11.14 -15.34 8.54
N THR A 92 -11.52 -14.44 9.43
CA THR A 92 -10.66 -13.96 10.52
C THR A 92 -11.22 -14.35 11.87
N ASP A 93 -10.35 -14.72 12.81
CA ASP A 93 -10.73 -14.90 14.21
C ASP A 93 -10.72 -13.55 14.94
N ILE A 94 -11.90 -13.03 15.28
CA ILE A 94 -12.04 -11.73 15.96
C ILE A 94 -11.64 -11.78 17.44
N LYS A 95 -11.40 -12.98 17.99
CA LYS A 95 -10.86 -13.19 19.33
C LYS A 95 -9.39 -13.62 19.31
N GLY A 96 -8.78 -13.66 18.13
CA GLY A 96 -7.38 -13.97 17.95
C GLY A 96 -6.48 -12.98 18.69
N LYS A 97 -5.34 -13.45 19.20
CA LYS A 97 -4.35 -12.61 19.89
C LYS A 97 -3.52 -11.74 18.94
N LEU A 98 -3.46 -12.09 17.66
CA LEU A 98 -2.67 -11.39 16.65
C LEU A 98 -3.62 -10.71 15.64
N PRO A 99 -3.38 -9.43 15.30
CA PRO A 99 -4.10 -8.78 14.22
C PRO A 99 -3.67 -9.36 12.87
N ASP A 100 -4.63 -9.75 12.03
CA ASP A 100 -4.39 -9.97 10.60
C ASP A 100 -4.52 -8.63 9.87
N LEU A 101 -3.54 -8.30 9.04
CA LEU A 101 -3.67 -7.22 8.07
C LEU A 101 -4.20 -7.80 6.78
N VAL A 102 -5.49 -7.61 6.50
CA VAL A 102 -6.08 -8.13 5.26
C VAL A 102 -6.29 -6.99 4.29
N GLY A 103 -5.67 -7.09 3.12
CA GLY A 103 -5.85 -6.14 2.03
C GLY A 103 -5.81 -6.84 0.67
N THR A 104 -5.93 -6.05 -0.38
CA THR A 104 -5.71 -6.54 -1.75
C THR A 104 -4.28 -6.24 -2.16
N SER A 105 -3.50 -7.31 -2.35
CA SER A 105 -2.15 -7.23 -2.91
C SER A 105 -2.18 -6.57 -4.29
N THR A 106 -1.32 -5.56 -4.49
CA THR A 106 -1.23 -4.78 -5.72
C THR A 106 0.21 -4.34 -5.94
N GLU A 107 0.63 -4.21 -7.19
CA GLU A 107 1.94 -3.62 -7.51
C GLU A 107 1.94 -2.10 -7.39
N TRP A 108 0.82 -1.47 -7.75
CA TRP A 108 0.68 -0.02 -7.85
C TRP A 108 -0.43 0.47 -6.94
N LEU A 109 -0.09 1.44 -6.10
CA LEU A 109 -1.02 2.24 -5.32
C LEU A 109 -1.42 3.44 -6.15
N GLN A 110 -2.71 3.75 -6.24
CA GLN A 110 -3.20 4.77 -7.16
C GLN A 110 -4.14 5.77 -6.47
N ASP A 111 -3.94 7.05 -6.78
CA ASP A 111 -4.93 8.10 -6.57
C ASP A 111 -4.97 8.99 -7.82
N ARG A 112 -6.16 9.11 -8.41
CA ARG A 112 -6.39 9.87 -9.65
C ARG A 112 -5.39 9.47 -10.74
N LYS A 113 -4.49 10.39 -11.12
CA LYS A 113 -3.48 10.25 -12.18
C LYS A 113 -2.11 9.85 -11.66
N LEU A 114 -1.95 9.62 -10.36
CA LEU A 114 -0.70 9.21 -9.73
C LEU A 114 -0.77 7.74 -9.36
N LYS A 115 0.25 6.98 -9.76
CA LYS A 115 0.53 5.63 -9.34
C LYS A 115 1.91 5.57 -8.67
N VAL A 116 2.00 4.87 -7.55
CA VAL A 116 3.23 4.69 -6.78
C VAL A 116 3.47 3.21 -6.54
N ARG A 117 4.70 2.77 -6.73
CA ARG A 117 5.18 1.43 -6.37
C ARG A 117 6.42 1.56 -5.51
N VAL A 118 6.51 0.73 -4.47
CA VAL A 118 7.69 0.63 -3.60
C VAL A 118 8.37 -0.70 -3.89
N ARG A 119 9.69 -0.68 -4.11
CA ARG A 119 10.48 -1.89 -4.39
C ARG A 119 11.84 -1.82 -3.71
N LEU A 120 12.54 -2.95 -3.58
CA LEU A 120 13.92 -2.91 -3.12
C LEU A 120 14.79 -2.16 -4.14
N ASN A 121 15.72 -1.34 -3.64
CA ASN A 121 16.75 -0.76 -4.48
C ASN A 121 17.72 -1.86 -4.90
N THR A 122 17.62 -2.23 -6.17
CA THR A 122 18.45 -3.23 -6.85
C THR A 122 19.38 -2.58 -7.87
N THR A 123 19.61 -1.28 -7.77
CA THR A 123 20.46 -0.52 -8.69
C THR A 123 21.77 -0.13 -8.00
N ASP A 124 21.70 0.48 -6.82
CA ASP A 124 22.87 0.91 -6.05
C ASP A 124 23.57 -0.30 -5.38
N PRO A 125 24.89 -0.51 -5.57
CA PRO A 125 25.61 -1.65 -5.00
C PRO A 125 25.58 -1.72 -3.46
N GLU A 126 25.68 -0.57 -2.78
CA GLU A 126 25.61 -0.52 -1.31
C GLU A 126 24.18 -0.77 -0.81
N ALA A 127 23.15 -0.40 -1.59
CA ALA A 127 21.77 -0.74 -1.28
C ALA A 127 21.53 -2.25 -1.36
N LYS A 128 22.03 -2.92 -2.42
CA LYS A 128 22.00 -4.38 -2.54
C LYS A 128 22.65 -5.07 -1.35
N LYS A 129 23.87 -4.67 -1.02
CA LYS A 129 24.62 -5.23 0.12
C LYS A 129 23.88 -5.05 1.44
N GLN A 130 23.26 -3.89 1.65
CA GLN A 130 22.45 -3.63 2.83
C GLN A 130 21.18 -4.50 2.86
N ASN A 131 20.47 -4.62 1.73
CA ASN A 131 19.29 -5.47 1.57
C ASN A 131 19.61 -6.95 1.82
N ASP A 132 20.71 -7.46 1.27
CA ASP A 132 21.18 -8.83 1.50
C ASP A 132 21.52 -9.06 2.98
N LYS A 133 22.20 -8.09 3.61
CA LYS A 133 22.60 -8.18 5.03
C LYS A 133 21.41 -8.31 5.97
N VAL A 134 20.32 -7.60 5.71
CA VAL A 134 19.13 -7.60 6.59
C VAL A 134 18.14 -8.70 6.22
N GLY A 135 18.40 -9.47 5.16
CA GLY A 135 17.43 -10.43 4.63
C GLY A 135 16.16 -9.72 4.19
N ALA A 136 16.30 -8.62 3.46
CA ALA A 136 15.17 -7.81 3.01
C ALA A 136 14.21 -8.65 2.17
N MET A 137 12.92 -8.62 2.53
CA MET A 137 11.87 -9.19 1.70
C MET A 137 11.49 -8.21 0.59
N THR A 138 10.99 -8.74 -0.53
CA THR A 138 10.26 -7.93 -1.51
C THR A 138 9.13 -7.17 -0.79
N PRO A 139 9.06 -5.83 -0.89
CA PRO A 139 7.98 -5.06 -0.29
C PRO A 139 6.61 -5.61 -0.69
N LEU A 140 5.80 -5.93 0.31
CA LEU A 140 4.43 -6.36 0.09
C LEU A 140 3.53 -5.12 0.13
N VAL A 141 2.93 -4.80 -1.01
CA VAL A 141 2.11 -3.61 -1.19
C VAL A 141 0.64 -4.01 -1.21
N LEU A 142 -0.13 -3.40 -0.30
CA LEU A 142 -1.54 -3.72 -0.08
C LEU A 142 -2.40 -2.48 -0.22
N SER A 143 -3.53 -2.62 -0.88
CA SER A 143 -4.60 -1.61 -0.95
C SER A 143 -5.80 -2.05 -0.13
N ASN A 144 -6.57 -1.07 0.37
CA ASN A 144 -7.77 -1.31 1.19
C ASN A 144 -7.47 -2.23 2.39
N VAL A 145 -6.45 -1.90 3.17
CA VAL A 145 -6.04 -2.76 4.30
C VAL A 145 -6.95 -2.55 5.50
N HIS A 146 -7.40 -3.68 6.02
CA HIS A 146 -8.24 -3.81 7.19
C HIS A 146 -7.50 -4.60 8.28
N PRO A 147 -7.29 -4.03 9.47
CA PRO A 147 -6.90 -4.82 10.62
C PRO A 147 -8.10 -5.67 11.07
N THR A 148 -7.87 -6.92 11.45
CA THR A 148 -8.94 -7.82 11.90
C THR A 148 -9.23 -7.80 13.41
N THR A 149 -8.57 -6.90 14.13
CA THR A 149 -8.82 -6.61 15.55
C THR A 149 -9.25 -5.16 15.70
N ASP A 150 -9.69 -4.76 16.91
CA ASP A 150 -10.13 -3.41 17.28
C ASP A 150 -9.06 -2.30 17.15
N THR A 151 -7.99 -2.53 16.38
CA THR A 151 -6.98 -1.51 16.09
C THR A 151 -7.63 -0.35 15.33
N PRO A 152 -7.72 0.85 15.92
CA PRO A 152 -8.29 1.99 15.23
C PRO A 152 -7.35 2.42 14.09
N GLY A 153 -7.84 2.38 12.85
CA GLY A 153 -7.11 2.89 11.70
C GLY A 153 -7.51 2.19 10.41
N LEU A 154 -7.86 2.99 9.40
CA LEU A 154 -8.05 2.52 8.04
C LEU A 154 -6.80 2.86 7.26
N TYR A 155 -6.12 1.84 6.76
CA TYR A 155 -4.89 1.99 6.01
C TYR A 155 -5.21 1.76 4.54
N GLU A 156 -5.49 2.85 3.83
CA GLU A 156 -5.86 2.78 2.41
C GLU A 156 -4.76 2.13 1.56
N ASN A 157 -3.50 2.46 1.86
CA ASN A 157 -2.35 1.90 1.16
C ASN A 157 -1.26 1.52 2.17
N VAL A 158 -0.87 0.26 2.23
CA VAL A 158 0.17 -0.25 3.12
C VAL A 158 1.34 -0.77 2.31
N CYS A 159 2.55 -0.52 2.80
CA CYS A 159 3.76 -1.17 2.34
C CYS A 159 4.40 -1.90 3.53
N VAL A 160 4.44 -3.23 3.45
CA VAL A 160 5.08 -4.09 4.44
C VAL A 160 6.52 -4.35 4.02
N VAL A 161 7.46 -4.04 4.91
CA VAL A 161 8.90 -4.15 4.64
C VAL A 161 9.67 -4.65 5.85
N VAL A 162 10.85 -5.23 5.60
CA VAL A 162 11.82 -5.53 6.65
C VAL A 162 12.58 -4.25 7.02
N ALA A 163 12.82 -4.07 8.32
CA ALA A 163 13.59 -2.96 8.86
C ALA A 163 14.96 -2.86 8.20
N ASP A 164 15.43 -1.63 8.06
CA ASP A 164 16.72 -1.29 7.47
C ASP A 164 16.88 -1.65 5.98
N SER A 165 15.79 -2.05 5.31
CA SER A 165 15.73 -2.23 3.85
C SER A 165 15.89 -0.90 3.13
N VAL A 166 16.63 -0.91 2.03
CA VAL A 166 16.78 0.23 1.11
C VAL A 166 15.84 0.04 -0.07
N VAL A 167 14.97 1.03 -0.29
CA VAL A 167 13.88 0.98 -1.27
C VAL A 167 14.02 2.05 -2.35
N ASP A 168 13.46 1.76 -3.51
CA ASP A 168 13.18 2.72 -4.58
C ASP A 168 11.69 3.05 -4.58
N PHE A 169 11.36 4.29 -4.95
CA PHE A 169 9.99 4.70 -5.24
C PHE A 169 9.81 4.90 -6.74
N ASP A 170 9.04 4.02 -7.38
CA ASP A 170 8.60 4.25 -8.74
C ASP A 170 7.37 5.15 -8.70
N ILE A 171 7.44 6.27 -9.41
CA ILE A 171 6.40 7.28 -9.46
C ILE A 171 5.97 7.38 -10.91
N LYS A 172 4.71 7.03 -11.16
CA LYS A 172 4.13 7.07 -12.49
C LYS A 172 2.95 8.01 -12.49
N ALA A 173 2.94 8.99 -13.39
CA ALA A 173 1.87 9.96 -13.46
C ALA A 173 1.60 10.44 -14.88
N TYR A 174 0.35 10.81 -15.13
CA TYR A 174 -0.01 11.52 -16.35
C TYR A 174 0.56 12.94 -16.30
N GLY A 175 1.38 13.27 -17.29
CA GLY A 175 2.04 14.56 -17.40
C GLY A 175 1.82 15.18 -18.78
N GLY A 176 1.68 16.49 -18.85
CA GLY A 176 1.60 17.22 -20.13
C GLY A 176 2.94 17.11 -20.86
N ALA A 177 3.86 18.03 -20.60
CA ALA A 177 5.27 17.90 -20.98
C ALA A 177 6.07 17.02 -19.98
N GLY A 178 5.39 16.51 -18.94
CA GLY A 178 5.97 15.78 -17.81
C GLY A 178 5.16 16.02 -16.54
N PHE A 179 5.72 15.63 -15.40
CA PHE A 179 5.14 15.92 -14.10
C PHE A 179 6.20 16.36 -13.09
N GLY A 180 5.82 17.30 -12.22
CA GLY A 180 6.56 17.61 -11.01
C GLY A 180 6.06 16.73 -9.88
N PHE A 181 6.95 16.32 -8.98
CA PHE A 181 6.61 15.46 -7.86
C PHE A 181 7.31 15.89 -6.57
N LYS A 182 6.62 15.61 -5.47
CA LYS A 182 7.14 15.77 -4.11
C LYS A 182 6.85 14.51 -3.31
N VAL A 183 7.75 14.18 -2.41
CA VAL A 183 7.69 12.99 -1.55
C VAL A 183 8.03 13.40 -0.13
N GLN A 184 7.03 13.32 0.74
CA GLN A 184 7.11 13.82 2.10
C GLN A 184 6.75 12.73 3.11
N GLN A 185 7.54 12.61 4.17
CA GLN A 185 7.15 11.79 5.31
C GLN A 185 6.16 12.55 6.20
N GLY A 186 5.15 11.87 6.76
CA GLY A 186 4.17 12.51 7.63
C GLY A 186 4.79 13.19 8.85
N LYS A 187 5.91 12.67 9.32
CA LYS A 187 6.82 13.29 10.29
C LYS A 187 8.25 12.92 9.91
N GLY A 188 9.13 13.92 9.76
CA GLY A 188 10.54 13.69 9.44
C GLY A 188 11.05 14.62 8.33
N THR A 189 12.18 14.23 7.75
CA THR A 189 12.84 14.98 6.68
C THR A 189 12.08 14.82 5.37
N MET A 190 11.96 15.92 4.62
CA MET A 190 11.48 15.89 3.23
C MET A 190 12.37 14.96 2.40
N ILE A 191 11.78 14.04 1.64
CA ILE A 191 12.55 13.16 0.75
C ILE A 191 12.79 13.90 -0.56
N VAL A 192 11.73 14.45 -1.15
CA VAL A 192 11.78 15.31 -2.35
C VAL A 192 10.83 16.48 -2.13
N ASP A 193 11.37 17.69 -2.19
CA ASP A 193 10.58 18.93 -2.09
C ASP A 193 9.97 19.28 -3.46
N ASP A 194 10.79 19.22 -4.51
CA ASP A 194 10.37 19.51 -5.88
C ASP A 194 11.38 18.96 -6.89
N LEU A 195 11.02 17.87 -7.57
CA LEU A 195 11.74 17.33 -8.72
C LEU A 195 10.78 17.10 -9.88
N TYR A 196 11.33 16.90 -11.08
CA TYR A 196 10.54 16.79 -12.30
C TYR A 196 10.96 15.55 -13.08
N SER A 197 9.96 14.84 -13.61
CA SER A 197 10.16 13.88 -14.69
C SER A 197 9.57 14.48 -15.96
N VAL A 198 10.44 14.77 -16.93
CA VAL A 198 10.08 15.49 -18.14
C VAL A 198 10.24 14.62 -19.38
N VAL A 199 9.40 14.89 -20.38
CA VAL A 199 9.34 14.13 -21.62
C VAL A 199 9.99 14.97 -22.72
N THR A 200 11.01 14.41 -23.37
CA THR A 200 11.70 15.07 -24.50
C THR A 200 11.11 14.69 -25.85
N ASP A 201 10.47 13.52 -25.96
CA ASP A 201 9.77 13.10 -27.16
C ASP A 201 8.36 13.70 -27.19
N LYS A 202 8.10 14.58 -28.17
CA LYS A 202 6.79 15.22 -28.33
C LYS A 202 5.67 14.20 -28.54
N ALA A 203 5.95 13.03 -29.12
CA ALA A 203 4.94 11.98 -29.31
C ALA A 203 4.50 11.32 -28.00
N GLU A 204 5.29 11.46 -26.93
CA GLU A 204 5.03 10.90 -25.60
C GLU A 204 4.44 11.94 -24.62
N MET A 205 4.30 13.20 -25.04
CA MET A 205 3.63 14.23 -24.24
C MET A 205 2.13 13.95 -24.13
N GLY A 206 1.53 14.29 -22.98
CA GLY A 206 0.12 13.96 -22.70
C GLY A 206 -0.09 12.46 -22.51
N LYS A 207 0.91 11.74 -22.00
CA LYS A 207 0.80 10.32 -21.63
C LYS A 207 1.25 10.11 -20.18
N GLU A 208 0.98 8.90 -19.70
CA GLU A 208 1.51 8.44 -18.42
C GLU A 208 3.01 8.17 -18.58
N HIS A 209 3.82 8.79 -17.70
CA HIS A 209 5.27 8.67 -17.69
C HIS A 209 5.73 8.21 -16.31
N MET A 210 6.88 7.54 -16.23
CA MET A 210 7.41 6.96 -15.00
C MET A 210 8.81 7.48 -14.71
N THR A 211 9.07 7.77 -13.44
CA THR A 211 10.40 7.98 -12.90
C THR A 211 10.65 7.04 -11.74
N VAL A 212 11.91 6.86 -11.39
CA VAL A 212 12.32 6.12 -10.21
C VAL A 212 13.12 7.06 -9.34
N LEU A 213 12.75 7.16 -8.07
CA LEU A 213 13.50 7.90 -7.07
C LEU A 213 14.31 6.92 -6.22
N HIS A 214 15.64 7.05 -6.26
CA HIS A 214 16.55 6.18 -5.50
C HIS A 214 17.03 6.82 -4.19
N ARG A 215 16.97 8.15 -4.08
CA ARG A 215 17.59 8.90 -2.98
C ARG A 215 16.82 10.13 -2.51
N TYR A 216 17.27 10.71 -1.40
CA TYR A 216 16.84 12.03 -0.94
C TYR A 216 17.28 13.12 -1.93
N GLN A 217 16.44 14.15 -2.14
CA GLN A 217 16.78 15.28 -2.99
C GLN A 217 18.01 16.04 -2.46
N SER A 218 18.01 16.33 -1.16
CA SER A 218 19.02 17.17 -0.51
C SER A 218 20.40 16.52 -0.42
N GLU A 219 20.49 15.19 -0.46
CA GLU A 219 21.70 14.45 -0.14
C GLU A 219 21.86 13.20 -1.02
N GLN A 220 23.10 12.81 -1.30
CA GLN A 220 23.41 11.59 -2.07
C GLN A 220 23.24 10.32 -1.22
N LYS A 221 22.08 10.16 -0.57
CA LYS A 221 21.77 9.07 0.34
C LYS A 221 20.50 8.36 -0.09
N THR A 222 20.58 7.03 -0.22
CA THR A 222 19.43 6.20 -0.57
C THR A 222 18.31 6.28 0.46
N ILE A 223 17.14 5.78 0.10
CA ILE A 223 15.96 5.77 0.97
C ILE A 223 15.95 4.45 1.75
N GLN A 224 16.40 4.49 3.01
CA GLN A 224 16.41 3.32 3.90
C GLN A 224 15.22 3.39 4.86
N ILE A 225 14.48 2.31 5.05
CA ILE A 225 13.36 2.31 6.01
C ILE A 225 13.90 1.97 7.40
N ALA A 226 13.86 2.93 8.31
CA ALA A 226 14.38 2.74 9.66
C ALA A 226 13.63 1.65 10.41
N ARG A 227 14.35 0.92 11.23
CA ARG A 227 13.76 0.17 12.33
C ARG A 227 12.93 1.10 13.22
N ALA A 228 11.66 0.77 13.42
CA ALA A 228 10.93 1.33 14.54
C ALA A 228 11.49 0.72 15.83
N ASP A 229 11.74 1.54 16.86
CA ASP A 229 12.07 1.00 18.17
C ASP A 229 10.97 0.02 18.56
N THR A 230 11.38 -1.19 18.93
CA THR A 230 10.51 -2.24 19.45
C THR A 230 9.68 -1.69 20.60
N GLN A 231 8.44 -1.29 20.34
CA GLN A 231 7.39 -1.51 21.31
C GLN A 231 7.06 -2.98 21.21
N THR A 232 7.41 -3.68 22.29
CA THR A 232 6.85 -4.94 22.73
C THR A 232 5.52 -5.24 22.03
N LEU A 233 5.43 -6.36 21.30
CA LEU A 233 4.16 -7.05 21.03
C LEU A 233 3.91 -8.10 22.15
N PRO A 234 3.39 -7.70 23.32
CA PRO A 234 2.64 -8.57 24.19
C PRO A 234 1.26 -7.95 24.42
N ASP A 235 0.23 -8.70 24.07
CA ASP A 235 -1.17 -8.42 24.37
C ASP A 235 -1.63 -6.99 24.04
N HIS A 236 -2.04 -6.78 22.78
CA HIS A 236 -2.76 -5.58 22.31
C HIS A 236 -2.06 -4.25 22.58
N ASP A 237 -1.25 -3.76 21.62
CA ASP A 237 -1.30 -2.37 21.14
C ASP A 237 -0.03 -1.99 20.34
N LYS A 238 -0.27 -1.45 19.13
CA LYS A 238 0.61 -0.63 18.27
C LYS A 238 1.55 -1.37 17.31
N VAL A 239 1.11 -1.45 16.06
CA VAL A 239 2.03 -1.51 14.91
C VAL A 239 2.66 -0.13 14.74
N ALA A 240 3.99 -0.04 14.80
CA ALA A 240 4.69 1.19 14.46
C ALA A 240 4.63 1.40 12.95
N PHE A 241 3.97 2.47 12.52
CA PHE A 241 3.93 2.86 11.11
C PHE A 241 4.43 4.28 10.93
N SER A 242 5.03 4.52 9.77
CA SER A 242 5.29 5.86 9.24
C SER A 242 4.45 6.07 7.99
N THR A 243 4.17 7.32 7.65
CA THR A 243 3.49 7.63 6.39
C THR A 243 4.46 8.33 5.44
N VAL A 244 4.36 7.99 4.17
CA VAL A 244 5.01 8.70 3.07
C VAL A 244 3.94 9.11 2.08
N THR A 245 3.85 10.41 1.83
CA THR A 245 2.90 11.00 0.89
C THR A 245 3.63 11.45 -0.37
N PHE A 246 3.14 10.97 -1.49
CA PHE A 246 3.55 11.32 -2.84
C PHE A 246 2.50 12.25 -3.41
N ALA A 247 2.92 13.33 -4.05
CA ALA A 247 2.01 14.17 -4.81
C ALA A 247 2.65 14.59 -6.13
N THR A 248 1.83 14.70 -7.17
CA THR A 248 2.27 15.13 -8.50
C THR A 248 1.50 16.34 -8.98
N ARG A 249 2.10 17.09 -9.91
CA ARG A 249 1.50 18.22 -10.63
C ARG A 249 1.90 18.19 -12.09
N THR A 250 1.07 18.73 -12.97
CA THR A 250 1.35 18.77 -14.40
C THR A 250 2.49 19.73 -14.70
N VAL A 251 3.44 19.32 -15.55
CA VAL A 251 4.37 20.23 -16.23
C VAL A 251 3.78 20.59 -17.58
N HIS A 252 3.60 21.88 -17.84
CA HIS A 252 3.09 22.43 -19.10
C HIS A 252 4.23 22.71 -20.08
N SER A 253 5.34 23.27 -19.59
CA SER A 253 6.54 23.51 -20.39
C SER A 253 7.80 23.53 -19.55
N TYR A 254 8.94 23.34 -20.20
CA TYR A 254 10.27 23.50 -19.61
C TYR A 254 11.30 23.75 -20.71
N GLU A 255 12.50 24.18 -20.31
CA GLU A 255 13.67 24.28 -21.17
C GLU A 255 14.76 23.31 -20.71
N MET A 256 15.43 22.68 -21.67
CA MET A 256 16.57 21.82 -21.40
C MET A 256 17.55 21.92 -22.56
N ASN A 257 18.83 22.13 -22.25
CA ASN A 257 19.90 22.25 -23.25
C ASN A 257 19.60 23.29 -24.35
N GLY A 258 18.94 24.40 -24.00
CA GLY A 258 18.56 25.47 -24.94
C GLY A 258 17.38 25.14 -25.86
N GLN A 259 16.71 24.00 -25.67
CA GLN A 259 15.48 23.63 -26.38
C GLN A 259 14.27 23.79 -25.47
N SER A 260 13.17 24.31 -26.03
CA SER A 260 11.90 24.46 -25.33
C SER A 260 10.97 23.30 -25.66
N TYR A 261 10.39 22.72 -24.61
CA TYR A 261 9.42 21.64 -24.65
C TYR A 261 8.12 22.15 -24.05
N LYS A 262 7.02 21.97 -24.77
CA LYS A 262 5.71 22.46 -24.36
C LYS A 262 4.62 21.52 -24.82
N TYR A 263 3.65 21.29 -23.93
CA TYR A 263 2.40 20.62 -24.22
C TYR A 263 1.29 21.67 -24.24
N ASP A 264 0.64 21.81 -25.41
CA ASP A 264 -0.26 22.93 -25.72
C ASP A 264 -1.75 22.60 -25.56
N ASP A 265 -2.13 21.37 -25.23
CA ASP A 265 -3.54 21.06 -24.96
C ASP A 265 -3.98 21.73 -23.65
N ASP A 266 -5.20 22.29 -23.64
CA ASP A 266 -5.92 22.87 -22.50
C ASP A 266 -6.26 21.82 -21.43
N PHE A 267 -5.27 21.06 -20.98
CA PHE A 267 -5.44 20.03 -19.98
C PHE A 267 -5.47 20.65 -18.59
N SER A 268 -6.60 21.25 -18.24
CA SER A 268 -6.88 21.69 -16.88
C SER A 268 -7.67 20.60 -16.13
N TYR A 269 -7.06 20.01 -15.11
CA TYR A 269 -7.80 19.18 -14.17
C TYR A 269 -8.11 19.99 -12.92
N VAL A 270 -9.37 20.40 -12.78
CA VAL A 270 -9.88 21.10 -11.60
C VAL A 270 -10.44 20.08 -10.61
N GLY A 271 -9.57 19.23 -10.05
CA GLY A 271 -9.95 18.33 -8.97
C GLY A 271 -9.43 18.87 -7.66
N GLY A 272 -10.31 19.41 -6.79
CA GLY A 272 -9.94 19.90 -5.47
C GLY A 272 -9.15 18.84 -4.71
N GLY A 273 -7.85 19.06 -4.54
CA GLY A 273 -7.00 18.20 -3.74
C GLY A 273 -7.23 18.53 -2.27
N LYS A 274 -7.90 17.66 -1.52
CA LYS A 274 -7.75 17.69 -0.07
C LYS A 274 -6.37 17.12 0.23
N PHE A 275 -5.40 18.01 0.42
CA PHE A 275 -4.20 17.69 1.19
C PHE A 275 -4.69 17.29 2.59
N PHE A 276 -4.84 15.99 2.82
CA PHE A 276 -5.11 15.50 4.16
C PHE A 276 -3.83 15.74 4.95
N GLY A 277 -3.87 16.77 5.81
CA GLY A 277 -2.83 17.02 6.80
C GLY A 277 -2.53 15.71 7.51
N GLY A 278 -1.23 15.38 7.57
CA GLY A 278 -0.75 14.13 8.12
C GLY A 278 -1.41 13.84 9.45
N ILE A 279 -1.95 12.62 9.60
CA ILE A 279 -2.42 12.13 10.89
C ILE A 279 -1.20 12.16 11.81
N SER A 280 -1.22 13.04 12.81
CA SER A 280 -0.15 13.14 13.79
C SER A 280 -0.23 11.90 14.69
N GLY A 281 0.59 10.89 14.40
CA GLY A 281 0.87 9.81 15.34
C GLY A 281 1.58 10.38 16.56
N GLY A 282 0.85 10.88 17.54
CA GLY A 282 1.40 11.31 18.82
C GLY A 282 1.92 10.09 19.58
N GLY A 283 3.22 10.06 19.86
CA GLY A 283 3.82 9.09 20.78
C GLY A 283 4.44 7.81 20.20
N ILE A 284 4.71 7.73 18.89
CA ILE A 284 5.35 6.56 18.25
C ILE A 284 6.78 6.92 17.82
N ILE A 285 7.76 6.08 18.18
CA ILE A 285 9.15 6.20 17.70
C ILE A 285 9.25 5.62 16.27
N HIS A 286 9.90 6.37 15.38
CA HIS A 286 9.73 6.35 13.93
C HIS A 286 10.34 5.13 13.19
N GLY A 287 9.50 4.26 12.60
CA GLY A 287 9.87 3.36 11.50
C GLY A 287 9.81 4.03 10.12
N GLY A 288 10.29 5.27 10.03
CA GLY A 288 10.21 6.13 8.84
C GLY A 288 11.35 5.91 7.85
N PRO A 289 11.23 6.36 6.59
CA PRO A 289 12.40 6.48 5.75
C PRO A 289 13.47 7.38 6.42
N ILE A 290 14.71 6.94 6.35
CA ILE A 290 15.91 7.62 6.80
C ILE A 290 16.94 7.58 5.68
N LYS A 291 17.98 8.40 5.84
CA LYS A 291 19.11 8.43 4.92
C LYS A 291 19.92 7.15 5.06
N GLY A 292 19.97 6.37 3.98
CA GLY A 292 20.70 5.12 3.91
C GLY A 292 22.16 5.27 3.46
N PRO A 293 22.73 4.22 2.84
CA PRO A 293 24.02 4.28 2.15
C PRO A 293 24.09 5.34 1.05
N ASP A 294 25.30 5.57 0.53
CA ASP A 294 25.51 6.50 -0.58
C ASP A 294 24.81 6.02 -1.85
N SER A 295 24.15 6.93 -2.55
CA SER A 295 23.58 6.70 -3.88
C SER A 295 24.42 7.38 -4.95
N LYS A 296 24.57 6.73 -6.10
CA LYS A 296 25.26 7.32 -7.26
C LYS A 296 24.33 8.12 -8.17
N GLU A 297 23.03 8.16 -7.88
CA GLU A 297 22.06 8.91 -8.66
C GLU A 297 22.38 10.41 -8.69
N THR A 298 22.32 11.01 -9.88
CA THR A 298 22.44 12.45 -10.09
C THR A 298 21.16 12.99 -10.70
N PHE A 299 20.73 14.17 -10.27
CA PHE A 299 19.61 14.86 -10.90
C PHE A 299 20.13 15.83 -11.95
N GLY A 300 19.49 15.83 -13.12
CA GLY A 300 19.73 16.84 -14.15
C GLY A 300 19.09 18.19 -13.79
N GLY A 301 19.38 19.20 -14.61
CA GLY A 301 18.76 20.51 -14.53
C GLY A 301 17.80 20.74 -15.69
N ILE A 302 16.70 21.42 -15.40
CA ILE A 302 15.79 22.01 -16.39
C ILE A 302 15.49 23.44 -15.96
N ASP A 303 15.20 24.29 -16.92
CA ASP A 303 14.97 25.72 -16.71
C ASP A 303 13.54 26.11 -17.12
N ASN A 304 13.10 27.30 -16.70
CA ASN A 304 11.86 27.94 -17.15
C ASN A 304 10.61 27.03 -17.07
N VAL A 305 10.54 26.20 -16.03
CA VAL A 305 9.48 25.22 -15.84
C VAL A 305 8.15 25.92 -15.52
N GLN A 306 7.12 25.64 -16.31
CA GLN A 306 5.74 26.06 -16.06
C GLN A 306 4.93 24.85 -15.63
N VAL A 307 4.28 24.96 -14.47
CA VAL A 307 3.60 23.84 -13.80
C VAL A 307 2.33 24.30 -13.13
N ASP A 308 1.43 23.35 -12.88
CA ASP A 308 0.29 23.60 -12.00
C ASP A 308 0.77 23.90 -10.55
N PRO A 309 0.06 24.76 -9.81
CA PRO A 309 0.31 24.93 -8.38
C PRO A 309 -0.09 23.66 -7.60
N TRP A 310 0.50 23.45 -6.43
CA TRP A 310 0.29 22.23 -5.62
C TRP A 310 -1.14 22.05 -5.08
N ASP A 311 -1.92 23.13 -4.97
CA ASP A 311 -3.35 23.06 -4.65
C ASP A 311 -4.20 22.47 -5.80
N LYS A 312 -3.63 22.40 -7.01
CA LYS A 312 -4.13 21.71 -8.19
C LYS A 312 -3.35 20.42 -8.51
N ALA A 313 -2.79 19.76 -7.49
CA ALA A 313 -2.09 18.49 -7.67
C ALA A 313 -2.91 17.47 -8.47
N SER A 314 -2.27 16.79 -9.42
CA SER A 314 -2.88 15.82 -10.34
C SER A 314 -3.20 14.47 -9.66
N GLY A 315 -2.57 14.19 -8.51
CA GLY A 315 -2.83 13.03 -7.67
C GLY A 315 -2.04 13.09 -6.36
N SER A 316 -2.50 12.39 -5.33
CA SER A 316 -1.81 12.27 -4.05
C SER A 316 -2.01 10.90 -3.42
N VAL A 317 -0.93 10.12 -3.28
CA VAL A 317 -0.94 8.79 -2.67
C VAL A 317 -0.22 8.84 -1.33
N THR A 318 -0.88 8.43 -0.24
CA THR A 318 -0.23 8.24 1.07
C THR A 318 -0.08 6.77 1.36
N VAL A 319 1.14 6.34 1.66
CA VAL A 319 1.53 4.97 1.96
C VAL A 319 1.90 4.84 3.43
N TYR A 320 1.32 3.86 4.11
CA TYR A 320 1.65 3.49 5.47
C TYR A 320 2.72 2.39 5.45
N PHE A 321 3.92 2.67 5.94
CA PHE A 321 5.01 1.70 6.04
C PHE A 321 4.89 0.92 7.33
N PHE A 322 4.62 -0.38 7.19
CA PHE A 322 4.57 -1.35 8.27
C PHE A 322 5.90 -2.08 8.30
N VAL A 323 6.70 -1.81 9.33
CA VAL A 323 8.10 -2.22 9.39
C VAL A 323 8.28 -3.38 10.36
N PHE A 324 8.81 -4.49 9.87
CA PHE A 324 9.02 -5.72 10.64
C PHE A 324 10.51 -6.00 10.82
N LYS A 325 10.87 -6.70 11.91
CA LYS A 325 12.27 -7.07 12.16
C LYS A 325 12.83 -8.05 11.12
N ASP A 326 11.98 -8.93 10.59
CA ASP A 326 12.32 -10.01 9.68
C ASP A 326 11.07 -10.43 8.88
N GLU A 327 11.29 -11.12 7.75
CA GLU A 327 10.23 -11.60 6.86
C GLU A 327 9.26 -12.55 7.56
N GLN A 328 9.75 -13.39 8.48
CA GLN A 328 8.90 -14.32 9.21
C GLN A 328 7.86 -13.60 10.07
N SER A 329 8.26 -12.50 10.72
CA SER A 329 7.34 -11.68 11.51
C SER A 329 6.32 -10.95 10.64
N ALA A 330 6.73 -10.50 9.44
CA ALA A 330 5.81 -9.94 8.46
C ALA A 330 4.77 -10.99 8.03
N LYS A 331 5.21 -12.18 7.65
CA LYS A 331 4.36 -13.31 7.24
C LYS A 331 3.33 -13.71 8.30
N VAL A 332 3.71 -13.68 9.58
CA VAL A 332 2.79 -13.98 10.70
C VAL A 332 1.65 -12.95 10.82
N ILE A 333 1.85 -11.70 10.40
CA ILE A 333 0.85 -10.63 10.55
C ILE A 333 0.08 -10.38 9.25
N THR A 334 0.70 -10.62 8.10
CA THR A 334 0.06 -10.48 6.78
C THR A 334 -0.61 -11.78 6.33
N GLY A 335 -0.22 -12.93 6.87
CA GLY A 335 -0.70 -14.26 6.50
C GLY A 335 -0.40 -14.66 5.05
N ALA A 336 -0.83 -15.87 4.68
CA ALA A 336 -0.74 -16.44 3.33
C ALA A 336 -1.51 -15.66 2.26
N TYR A 337 -2.53 -14.89 2.68
CA TYR A 337 -3.53 -14.31 1.77
C TYR A 337 -3.07 -13.03 1.09
N ASN A 338 -1.99 -12.45 1.58
CA ASN A 338 -1.32 -11.33 0.98
C ASN A 338 0.02 -11.77 0.35
N PRO A 339 0.05 -12.75 -0.58
CA PRO A 339 1.27 -13.00 -1.30
C PRO A 339 1.61 -11.71 -2.06
N PRO A 340 2.90 -11.37 -2.17
CA PRO A 340 3.33 -10.29 -3.04
C PRO A 340 2.74 -10.53 -4.44
N PRO A 341 2.33 -9.46 -5.14
CA PRO A 341 1.85 -9.62 -6.51
C PRO A 341 2.94 -10.34 -7.32
N GLU A 342 2.54 -11.22 -8.23
CA GLU A 342 3.50 -11.79 -9.20
C GLU A 342 4.17 -10.61 -9.89
N GLN A 343 5.48 -10.45 -9.70
CA GLN A 343 6.24 -9.41 -10.37
C GLN A 343 6.26 -9.73 -11.86
N THR A 344 5.24 -9.28 -12.59
CA THR A 344 5.22 -9.39 -14.05
C THR A 344 6.10 -8.28 -14.58
N TRP A 345 7.33 -8.65 -14.92
CA TRP A 345 8.28 -7.77 -15.60
C TRP A 345 7.77 -7.51 -17.03
N GLU A 346 6.96 -6.48 -17.21
CA GLU A 346 6.65 -5.90 -18.52
C GLU A 346 7.21 -4.48 -18.65
#